data_AF-A0A6A4KT44-F1
#
_entry.id   AF-A0A6A4KT44-F1
#
_cell.length_a   1.000
_cell.length_b   1.000
_cell.length_c   1.000
_cell.angle_alpha   90.00
_cell.angle_beta   90.00
_cell.angle_gamma   90.00
#
_symmetry.space_group_name_H-M   'P 1'
#
loop_
_entity.id
_entity.type
_entity.pdbx_description
1 polymer ?
#
loop_
_entity_poly.entity_id
_entity_poly.type
_entity_poly.pdbx_seq_one_letter_code
_entity_poly.pdbx_strand_id
1 'polypeptide(L)'
;MGASESTLSTSQKRPDDEITTVSERFEGVDPLLERLRSLKIATPILTTPPTETSLTDVLVRKSSSSSASGTVNPKVLLELFSVYRDWQDGKAQKISKKQEELENKIEVADALAVKLLQRFNYSVSTMKTTSQHLSQVHGLQVELGELKGRLTEVIVTAMQYAGESMQRDQNH
;
A
#
# COMPACT_ATOMS: atom_id res chain seq x y z
N MET A 1 45.45 -5.67 -14.50
CA MET A 1 45.35 -4.71 -15.61
C MET A 1 43.94 -4.85 -16.18
N GLY A 2 43.07 -3.85 -16.29
CA GLY A 2 43.05 -2.43 -15.96
C GLY A 2 41.57 -2.02 -15.89
N ALA A 3 41.29 -0.99 -15.11
CA ALA A 3 39.94 -0.49 -14.86
C ALA A 3 39.37 0.25 -16.09
N SER A 4 38.05 0.16 -16.24
CA SER A 4 37.26 1.00 -17.16
C SER A 4 37.14 2.42 -16.60
N GLU A 5 37.46 3.41 -17.42
CA GLU A 5 37.19 4.81 -17.18
C GLU A 5 35.77 5.16 -17.67
N SER A 6 34.98 5.79 -16.81
CA SER A 6 33.83 6.60 -17.25
C SER A 6 33.83 7.87 -16.39
N THR A 7 34.04 9.00 -17.07
CA THR A 7 34.13 10.34 -16.51
C THR A 7 32.73 10.98 -16.46
N LEU A 8 32.20 11.20 -15.26
CA LEU A 8 31.09 12.12 -15.03
C LEU A 8 31.58 13.24 -14.11
N SER A 9 31.54 14.45 -14.67
CA SER A 9 32.08 15.68 -14.12
C SER A 9 31.51 16.03 -12.75
N THR A 10 32.41 16.07 -11.77
CA THR A 10 32.27 16.67 -10.45
C THR A 10 32.09 18.18 -10.56
N SER A 11 30.93 18.69 -10.12
CA SER A 11 30.85 20.03 -9.52
C SER A 11 29.58 20.15 -8.67
N GLN A 12 29.68 19.76 -7.41
CA GLN A 12 29.36 20.61 -6.25
C GLN A 12 29.45 19.78 -4.96
N LYS A 13 30.67 19.81 -4.41
CA LYS A 13 30.95 20.29 -3.06
C LYS A 13 30.02 19.74 -1.96
N ARG A 14 30.34 18.54 -1.48
CA ARG A 14 30.30 18.25 -0.04
C ARG A 14 31.35 19.12 0.66
N PRO A 15 30.99 19.69 1.80
CA PRO A 15 31.74 19.48 3.04
C PRO A 15 30.73 19.17 4.16
N ASP A 16 31.01 18.57 5.30
CA ASP A 16 32.07 17.74 5.86
C ASP A 16 31.34 17.05 7.03
N ASP A 17 31.77 15.84 7.42
CA ASP A 17 31.29 15.20 8.65
C ASP A 17 31.71 16.07 9.86
N GLU A 18 30.79 16.90 10.34
CA GLU A 18 30.94 17.71 11.55
C GLU A 18 29.94 17.21 12.59
N ILE A 19 30.43 16.77 13.75
CA ILE A 19 29.58 16.43 14.90
C ILE A 19 28.76 17.68 15.22
N THR A 20 27.44 17.64 14.97
CA THR A 20 26.54 18.76 15.24
C THR A 20 26.35 18.92 16.75
N THR A 21 27.30 19.58 17.41
CA THR A 21 27.07 20.15 18.74
C THR A 21 26.14 21.33 18.58
N VAL A 22 24.97 21.27 19.22
CA VAL A 22 23.97 22.35 19.27
C VAL A 22 24.63 23.60 19.86
N SER A 23 25.13 24.49 19.00
CA SER A 23 25.87 25.70 19.42
C SER A 23 24.99 26.93 19.56
N GLU A 24 23.67 26.82 19.39
CA GLU A 24 22.76 27.94 19.57
C GLU A 24 21.95 27.75 20.85
N ARG A 25 22.39 28.42 21.92
CA ARG A 25 21.54 28.63 23.09
C ARG A 25 20.38 29.50 22.63
N PHE A 26 19.20 28.90 22.49
CA PHE A 26 17.97 29.60 22.19
C PHE A 26 17.73 30.65 23.29
N GLU A 27 18.01 31.92 22.98
CA GLU A 27 17.81 33.08 23.86
C GLU A 27 16.37 33.62 23.75
N GLY A 28 15.43 32.71 23.48
CA GLY A 28 14.00 32.95 23.52
C GLY A 28 13.40 32.20 24.71
N VAL A 29 12.54 32.86 25.47
CA VAL A 29 11.74 32.20 26.50
C VAL A 29 10.99 31.05 25.83
N ASP A 30 11.15 29.84 26.36
CA ASP A 30 10.50 28.65 25.82
C ASP A 30 8.99 28.92 25.68
N PRO A 31 8.40 28.74 24.48
CA PRO A 31 6.98 29.00 24.24
C PRO A 31 6.07 28.20 25.16
N LEU A 32 6.51 27.05 25.71
CA LEU A 32 5.80 26.33 26.76
C LEU A 32 5.85 27.08 28.10
N LEU A 33 6.99 27.67 28.44
CA LEU A 33 7.18 28.48 29.65
C LEU A 33 6.34 29.77 29.60
N GLU A 34 6.25 30.39 28.43
CA GLU A 34 5.40 31.55 28.22
C GLU A 34 3.91 31.18 28.30
N ARG A 35 3.52 30.00 27.78
CA ARG A 35 2.17 29.47 27.97
C ARG A 35 1.85 29.12 29.42
N LEU A 36 2.76 28.47 30.13
CA LEU A 36 2.61 28.16 31.55
C LEU A 36 2.49 29.43 32.40
N ARG A 37 3.26 30.48 32.06
CA ARG A 37 3.17 31.80 32.70
C ARG A 37 1.86 32.53 32.37
N SER A 38 1.32 32.31 31.18
CA SER A 38 0.05 32.90 30.72
C SER A 38 -1.19 32.15 31.22
N LEU A 39 -1.03 30.94 31.75
CA LEU A 39 -2.11 30.20 32.39
C LEU A 39 -2.51 30.94 33.68
N LYS A 40 -3.65 31.63 33.63
CA LYS A 40 -4.31 32.14 34.83
C LYS A 40 -4.63 30.95 35.74
N ILE A 41 -4.08 30.95 36.96
CA ILE A 41 -4.45 29.99 38.00
C ILE A 41 -5.97 30.11 38.17
N ALA A 42 -6.70 29.07 37.74
CA ALA A 42 -8.13 28.99 37.94
C ALA A 42 -8.42 29.07 39.45
N THR A 43 -9.54 29.69 39.81
CA THR A 43 -9.98 29.75 41.20
C THR A 43 -9.93 28.34 41.81
N PRO A 44 -9.33 28.19 43.00
CA PRO A 44 -9.13 26.88 43.60
C PRO A 44 -10.46 26.14 43.70
N ILE A 45 -10.46 24.87 43.27
CA ILE A 45 -11.62 23.99 43.33
C ILE A 45 -12.06 23.79 44.81
N LEU A 46 -11.12 23.98 45.74
CA LEU A 46 -11.34 23.91 47.17
C LEU A 46 -11.69 25.29 47.73
N THR A 47 -12.88 25.40 48.33
CA THR A 47 -13.41 26.62 48.95
C THR A 47 -12.76 26.99 50.28
N THR A 48 -11.83 26.18 50.80
CA THR A 48 -11.08 26.44 52.03
C THR A 48 -9.61 26.05 51.86
N PRO A 49 -8.67 26.84 52.38
CA PRO A 49 -7.25 26.47 52.37
C PRO A 49 -7.02 25.22 53.23
N PRO A 50 -6.22 24.22 52.77
CA PRO A 50 -5.83 23.11 53.61
C PRO A 50 -5.00 23.64 54.79
N THR A 51 -5.46 23.38 56.02
CA THR A 51 -4.81 23.80 57.28
C THR A 51 -3.58 22.94 57.60
N GLU A 52 -2.73 22.64 56.61
CA GLU A 52 -1.63 21.69 56.77
C GLU A 52 -0.29 22.41 56.62
N THR A 53 0.38 22.64 57.75
CA THR A 53 1.66 23.36 57.84
C THR A 53 2.89 22.44 57.84
N SER A 54 2.72 21.11 57.75
CA SER A 54 3.85 20.17 57.83
C SER A 54 3.66 18.89 57.01
N LEU A 55 4.68 18.54 56.22
CA LEU A 55 4.72 17.31 55.40
C LEU A 55 4.69 16.02 56.23
N THR A 56 5.11 16.06 57.49
CA THR A 56 5.04 14.90 58.39
C THR A 56 3.62 14.60 58.86
N ASP A 57 2.74 15.61 58.93
CA ASP A 57 1.32 15.42 59.29
C ASP A 57 0.50 14.77 58.16
N VAL A 58 1.00 14.79 56.93
CA VAL A 58 0.39 14.14 55.75
C VAL A 58 0.70 12.65 55.74
N LEU A 59 1.94 12.27 56.04
CA LEU A 59 2.40 10.87 55.96
C LEU A 59 1.90 9.99 57.11
N VAL A 60 1.63 10.58 58.28
CA VAL A 60 1.28 9.83 59.51
C VAL A 60 -0.23 9.66 59.69
N ARG A 61 -1.07 10.44 58.99
CA ARG A 61 -2.53 10.26 59.02
C ARG A 61 -2.95 9.06 58.17
N LYS A 62 -2.93 7.90 58.82
CA LYS A 62 -3.94 6.85 58.61
C LYS A 62 -5.29 7.52 58.44
N SER A 63 -6.04 7.15 57.40
CA SER A 63 -7.30 7.75 56.95
C SER A 63 -8.38 7.75 58.06
N SER A 64 -8.21 8.60 59.06
CA SER A 64 -9.21 8.90 60.06
C SER A 64 -10.24 9.77 59.36
N SER A 65 -11.31 9.11 58.92
CA SER A 65 -12.67 9.64 58.69
C SER A 65 -12.78 11.15 58.89
N SER A 66 -12.20 11.92 57.96
CA SER A 66 -12.40 13.35 57.88
C SER A 66 -13.49 13.55 56.86
N SER A 67 -14.70 13.72 57.37
CA SER A 67 -15.85 14.26 56.65
C SER A 67 -15.61 15.74 56.30
N ALA A 68 -14.43 16.11 55.83
CA ALA A 68 -14.24 17.30 55.02
C ALA A 68 -14.80 16.95 53.65
N SER A 69 -16.13 17.08 53.55
CA SER A 69 -16.85 17.01 52.30
C SER A 69 -16.37 18.17 51.44
N GLY A 70 -15.24 17.98 50.76
CA GLY A 70 -14.92 18.68 49.51
C GLY A 70 -15.95 18.21 48.50
N THR A 71 -17.20 18.59 48.71
CA THR A 71 -18.34 18.26 47.87
C THR A 71 -18.10 18.97 46.56
N VAL A 72 -17.45 18.28 45.63
CA VAL A 72 -17.38 18.68 44.23
C VAL A 72 -18.81 19.00 43.81
N ASN A 73 -19.05 20.20 43.29
CA ASN A 73 -20.40 20.62 42.96
C ASN A 73 -21.01 19.58 42.01
N PRO A 74 -22.08 18.86 42.42
CA PRO A 74 -22.60 17.73 41.64
C PRO A 74 -23.05 18.16 40.25
N LYS A 75 -23.44 19.43 40.09
CA LYS A 75 -23.80 20.00 38.78
C LYS A 75 -22.61 20.09 37.84
N VAL A 76 -21.44 20.52 38.33
CA VAL A 76 -20.20 20.61 37.54
C VAL A 76 -19.69 19.22 37.17
N LEU A 77 -19.85 18.24 38.08
CA LEU A 77 -19.48 16.86 37.81
C LEU A 77 -20.35 16.25 36.70
N LEU A 78 -21.66 16.48 36.73
CA LEU A 78 -22.58 16.04 35.67
C LEU A 78 -22.26 16.70 34.32
N GLU A 79 -21.94 17.99 34.32
CA GLU A 79 -21.54 18.71 33.10
C GLU A 79 -20.24 18.15 32.52
N LEU A 80 -19.23 17.86 33.37
CA LEU A 80 -17.99 17.22 32.93
C LEU A 80 -18.23 15.84 32.32
N PHE A 81 -19.09 15.02 32.94
CA PHE A 81 -19.47 13.73 32.39
C PHE A 81 -20.22 13.86 31.06
N SER A 82 -21.08 14.87 30.91
CA SER A 82 -21.77 15.16 29.65
C SER A 82 -20.76 15.52 28.55
N VAL A 83 -19.86 16.47 28.82
CA VAL A 83 -18.82 16.90 27.86
C VAL A 83 -17.90 15.73 27.49
N TYR A 84 -17.55 14.88 28.46
CA TYR A 84 -16.75 13.68 28.20
C TYR A 84 -17.51 12.65 27.34
N ARG A 85 -18.81 12.44 27.61
CA ARG A 85 -19.66 11.55 26.81
C ARG A 85 -19.79 12.04 25.39
N ASP A 86 -20.07 13.33 25.18
CA ASP A 86 -20.16 13.93 23.84
C ASP A 86 -18.84 13.78 23.07
N TRP A 87 -17.71 13.97 23.76
CA TRP A 87 -16.38 13.73 23.18
C TRP A 87 -16.16 12.26 22.81
N GLN A 88 -16.54 11.32 23.69
CA GLN A 88 -16.43 9.89 23.42
C GLN A 88 -17.31 9.47 22.24
N ASP A 89 -18.56 9.94 22.20
CA ASP A 89 -19.50 9.65 21.13
C ASP A 89 -19.00 10.21 19.79
N GLY A 90 -18.46 11.43 19.79
CA GLY A 90 -17.83 12.02 18.60
C GLY A 90 -16.58 11.26 18.13
N LYS A 91 -15.82 10.64 19.05
CA LYS A 91 -14.69 9.76 18.69
C LYS A 91 -15.17 8.44 18.11
N ALA A 92 -16.17 7.80 18.73
CA ALA A 92 -16.76 6.55 18.27
C ALA A 92 -17.37 6.71 16.88
N GLN A 93 -18.07 7.82 16.61
CA GLN A 93 -18.65 8.10 15.30
C GLN A 93 -17.57 8.26 14.21
N LYS A 94 -16.47 8.97 14.52
CA LYS A 94 -15.33 9.11 13.58
C LYS A 94 -14.66 7.78 13.27
N ILE A 95 -14.51 6.91 14.27
CA ILE A 95 -13.97 5.56 14.08
C ILE A 95 -14.90 4.73 13.21
N SER A 96 -16.20 4.73 13.54
CA SER A 96 -17.22 3.97 12.81
C SER A 96 -17.27 4.36 11.34
N LYS A 97 -17.29 5.67 11.05
CA LYS A 97 -17.28 6.17 9.67
C LYS A 97 -16.02 5.73 8.90
N LYS A 98 -14.84 5.77 9.54
CA LYS A 98 -13.61 5.29 8.91
C LYS A 98 -13.61 3.79 8.67
N GLN A 99 -14.18 3.01 9.58
CA GLN A 99 -14.33 1.57 9.41
C GLN A 99 -15.25 1.25 8.23
N GLU A 100 -16.40 1.92 8.14
CA GLU A 100 -17.33 1.77 7.01
C GLU A 100 -16.69 2.13 5.66
N GLU A 101 -15.93 3.24 5.59
CA GLU A 101 -15.20 3.62 4.39
C GLU A 101 -14.11 2.59 4.00
N LEU A 102 -13.45 1.98 4.98
CA LEU A 102 -12.46 0.94 4.74
C LEU A 102 -13.10 -0.37 4.27
N GLU A 103 -14.20 -0.79 4.89
CA GLU A 103 -14.95 -1.98 4.52
C GLU A 103 -15.44 -1.89 3.07
N ASN A 104 -16.06 -0.76 2.69
CA ASN A 104 -16.46 -0.50 1.30
C ASN A 104 -15.29 -0.59 0.31
N LYS A 105 -14.10 -0.07 0.68
CA LYS A 105 -12.90 -0.16 -0.17
C LYS A 105 -12.39 -1.60 -0.30
N ILE A 106 -12.45 -2.38 0.78
CA ILE A 106 -12.05 -3.79 0.78
C ILE A 106 -13.00 -4.59 -0.11
N GLU A 107 -14.31 -4.39 0.00
CA GLU A 107 -15.30 -5.06 -0.85
C GLU A 107 -15.08 -4.76 -2.34
N VAL A 108 -14.84 -3.50 -2.69
CA VAL A 108 -14.56 -3.10 -4.08
C VAL A 108 -13.23 -3.72 -4.57
N ALA A 109 -12.19 -3.72 -3.73
CA ALA A 109 -10.90 -4.31 -4.08
C ALA A 109 -11.01 -5.82 -4.30
N ASP A 110 -11.75 -6.54 -3.46
CA ASP A 110 -11.99 -7.98 -3.59
C ASP A 110 -12.78 -8.30 -4.87
N ALA A 111 -13.86 -7.56 -5.13
CA ALA A 111 -14.65 -7.71 -6.35
C ALA A 111 -13.81 -7.45 -7.62
N LEU A 112 -12.90 -6.49 -7.58
CA LEU A 112 -11.97 -6.22 -8.68
C LEU A 112 -10.93 -7.32 -8.83
N ALA A 113 -10.36 -7.84 -7.74
CA ALA A 113 -9.38 -8.92 -7.75
C ALA A 113 -9.98 -10.20 -8.38
N VAL A 114 -11.21 -10.57 -7.99
CA VAL A 114 -11.94 -11.71 -8.56
C VAL A 114 -12.17 -11.52 -10.06
N LYS A 115 -12.62 -10.33 -10.49
CA LYS A 115 -12.83 -10.03 -11.92
C LYS A 115 -11.54 -10.08 -12.73
N LEU A 116 -10.44 -9.58 -12.16
CA LEU A 116 -9.13 -9.63 -12.82
C LEU A 116 -8.66 -11.07 -12.99
N LEU A 117 -8.77 -11.89 -11.94
CA LEU A 117 -8.42 -13.31 -11.99
C LEU A 117 -9.27 -14.06 -13.03
N GLN A 118 -10.57 -13.78 -13.09
CA GLN A 118 -11.46 -14.38 -14.09
C GLN A 118 -11.03 -14.03 -15.52
N ARG A 119 -10.73 -12.74 -15.79
CA ARG A 119 -10.24 -12.31 -17.12
C ARG A 119 -8.89 -12.92 -17.46
N PHE A 120 -7.99 -13.01 -16.50
CA PHE A 120 -6.70 -13.65 -16.69
C PHE A 120 -6.86 -15.12 -17.09
N ASN A 121 -7.65 -15.89 -16.33
CA ASN A 121 -7.90 -17.30 -16.63
C ASN A 121 -8.56 -17.51 -17.99
N TYR A 122 -9.51 -16.65 -18.37
CA TYR A 122 -10.12 -16.67 -19.69
C TYR A 122 -9.08 -16.41 -20.80
N SER A 123 -8.23 -15.40 -20.62
CA SER A 123 -7.16 -15.07 -21.56
C SER A 123 -6.18 -16.22 -21.73
N VAL A 124 -5.74 -16.84 -20.62
CA VAL A 124 -4.85 -18.01 -20.63
C VAL A 124 -5.49 -19.19 -21.37
N SER A 125 -6.77 -19.47 -21.12
CA SER A 125 -7.52 -20.52 -21.82
C SER A 125 -7.61 -20.27 -23.33
N THR A 126 -7.94 -19.03 -23.71
CA THR A 126 -8.00 -18.60 -25.11
C THR A 126 -6.62 -18.73 -25.78
N MET A 127 -5.57 -18.25 -25.14
CA MET A 127 -4.19 -18.33 -25.64
C MET A 127 -3.72 -19.78 -25.80
N LYS A 128 -4.07 -20.66 -24.84
CA LYS A 128 -3.78 -22.10 -24.94
C LYS A 128 -4.48 -22.72 -26.15
N THR A 129 -5.74 -22.37 -26.38
CA THR A 129 -6.52 -22.87 -27.52
C THR A 129 -5.93 -22.38 -28.84
N THR A 130 -5.62 -21.08 -28.95
CA THR A 130 -4.96 -20.51 -30.13
C THR A 130 -3.60 -21.13 -30.38
N SER A 131 -2.79 -21.34 -29.33
CA SER A 131 -1.49 -22.01 -29.43
C SER A 131 -1.62 -23.44 -29.95
N GLN A 132 -2.62 -24.20 -29.48
CA GLN A 132 -2.91 -25.55 -29.98
C GLN A 132 -3.29 -25.53 -31.46
N HIS A 133 -4.17 -24.61 -31.88
CA HIS A 133 -4.54 -24.46 -33.29
C HIS A 133 -3.32 -24.11 -34.16
N LEU A 134 -2.49 -23.16 -33.73
CA LEU A 134 -1.27 -22.78 -34.46
C LEU A 134 -0.26 -23.93 -34.54
N SER A 135 -0.13 -24.75 -33.49
CA SER A 135 0.70 -25.95 -33.52
C SER A 135 0.23 -26.96 -34.56
N GLN A 136 -1.09 -27.08 -34.78
CA GLN A 136 -1.65 -27.98 -35.81
C GLN A 136 -1.41 -27.45 -37.22
N VAL A 137 -1.42 -26.12 -37.43
CA VAL A 137 -1.15 -25.49 -38.74
C VAL A 137 0.23 -25.89 -39.27
N HIS A 138 1.25 -26.00 -38.41
CA HIS A 138 2.58 -26.43 -38.85
C HIS A 138 2.57 -27.86 -39.42
N GLY A 139 1.86 -28.78 -38.78
CA GLY A 139 1.71 -30.15 -39.28
C GLY A 139 1.05 -30.19 -40.66
N LEU A 140 -0.07 -29.47 -40.82
CA LEU A 140 -0.77 -29.37 -42.11
C LEU A 140 0.10 -28.75 -43.21
N GLN A 141 0.94 -27.77 -42.87
CA GLN A 141 1.86 -27.16 -43.83
C GLN A 141 2.90 -28.16 -44.36
N VAL A 142 3.40 -29.05 -43.49
CA VAL A 142 4.33 -30.10 -43.88
C VAL A 142 3.66 -31.12 -44.81
N GLU A 143 2.47 -31.61 -44.43
CA GLU A 143 1.69 -32.55 -45.25
C GLU A 143 1.35 -31.97 -46.63
N LEU A 144 0.96 -30.69 -46.69
CA LEU A 144 0.71 -30.00 -47.96
C LEU A 144 1.98 -29.90 -48.82
N GLY A 145 3.14 -29.65 -48.20
CA GLY A 145 4.43 -29.61 -48.89
C GLY A 145 4.80 -30.97 -49.50
N GLU A 146 4.61 -32.05 -48.74
CA GLU A 146 4.85 -33.42 -49.23
C GLU A 146 3.91 -33.77 -50.38
N LEU A 147 2.61 -33.49 -50.24
CA LEU A 147 1.61 -33.75 -51.28
C LEU A 147 1.95 -33.00 -52.58
N LYS A 148 2.38 -31.73 -52.48
CA LYS A 148 2.81 -30.95 -53.64
C LYS A 148 4.03 -31.56 -54.31
N GLY A 149 4.98 -32.08 -53.54
CA GLY A 149 6.15 -32.81 -54.05
C GLY A 149 5.73 -34.05 -54.85
N ARG A 150 4.92 -34.93 -54.25
CA ARG A 150 4.39 -36.14 -54.90
C ARG A 150 3.60 -35.83 -56.17
N LEU A 151 2.78 -34.78 -56.16
CA LEU A 151 2.02 -34.37 -57.34
C LEU A 151 2.95 -33.91 -58.48
N THR A 152 4.00 -33.17 -58.14
CA THR A 152 4.99 -32.70 -59.12
C THR A 152 5.73 -33.88 -59.75
N GLU A 153 6.11 -34.87 -58.94
CA GLU A 153 6.71 -36.12 -59.43
C GLU A 153 5.78 -36.83 -60.40
N VAL A 154 4.50 -37.05 -60.04
CA VAL A 154 3.51 -37.69 -60.92
C VAL A 154 3.35 -36.94 -62.25
N ILE A 155 3.31 -35.60 -62.21
CA ILE A 155 3.20 -34.78 -63.43
C ILE A 155 4.45 -34.95 -64.31
N VAL A 156 5.65 -34.90 -63.73
CA VAL A 156 6.91 -35.09 -64.48
C VAL A 156 6.98 -36.48 -65.09
N THR A 157 6.63 -37.52 -64.33
CA THR A 157 6.58 -38.90 -64.83
C THR A 157 5.57 -39.05 -65.96
N ALA A 158 4.37 -38.47 -65.83
CA ALA A 158 3.35 -38.52 -66.88
C ALA A 158 3.79 -37.79 -68.16
N MET A 159 4.44 -36.62 -68.03
CA MET A 159 5.01 -35.91 -69.18
C MET A 159 6.11 -36.70 -69.86
N GLN A 160 6.97 -37.36 -69.10
CA GLN A 160 8.04 -38.19 -69.65
C GLN A 160 7.47 -39.39 -70.43
N TYR A 161 6.48 -40.10 -69.87
CA TYR A 161 5.80 -41.17 -70.60
C TYR A 161 5.09 -40.67 -71.86
N ALA A 162 4.46 -39.49 -71.82
CA ALA A 162 3.84 -38.89 -73.00
C ALA A 162 4.88 -38.58 -74.09
N GLY A 163 6.03 -38.00 -73.71
CA GLY A 163 7.15 -37.76 -74.63
C GLY A 163 7.69 -39.06 -75.23
N GLU A 164 7.90 -40.09 -74.42
CA GLU A 164 8.36 -41.41 -74.87
C GLU A 164 7.36 -42.11 -75.80
N SER A 165 6.05 -41.89 -75.62
CA SER A 165 5.03 -42.40 -76.55
C SER A 165 5.06 -41.67 -77.89
N MET A 166 5.20 -40.34 -77.91
CA MET A 166 5.31 -39.56 -79.15
C MET A 166 6.58 -39.89 -79.95
N GLN A 167 7.70 -40.14 -79.27
CA GLN A 167 8.95 -40.55 -79.91
C GLN A 167 8.86 -41.96 -80.52
N ARG A 168 8.07 -42.86 -79.91
CA ARG A 168 7.80 -44.20 -80.45
C ARG A 168 6.92 -44.14 -81.70
N ASP A 169 5.91 -43.27 -81.70
CA ASP A 169 5.01 -43.10 -82.85
C ASP A 169 5.69 -42.42 -84.06
N GLN A 170 6.80 -41.69 -83.87
CA GLN A 170 7.61 -41.11 -84.97
C GLN A 170 8.64 -42.07 -85.58
N ASN A 171 8.98 -43.16 -84.89
CA ASN A 171 10.01 -44.11 -85.32
C ASN A 171 9.44 -45.39 -85.96
N HIS A 172 8.14 -45.46 -86.18
CA HIS A 172 7.42 -46.51 -86.89
C HIS A 172 6.70 -45.94 -88.12
#